data_AF-A0A7Y1LEN7-F1
#
_entry.id   AF-A0A7Y1LEN7-F1
#
_cell.length_a   1.000
_cell.length_b   1.000
_cell.length_c   1.000
_cell.angle_alpha   90.00
_cell.angle_beta   90.00
_cell.angle_gamma   90.00
#
_symmetry.space_group_name_H-M   'P 1'
#
loop_
_entity.id
_entity.type
_entity.pdbx_description
1 polymer ?
#
loop_
_entity_poly.entity_id
_entity_poly.type
_entity_poly.pdbx_seq_one_letter_code
_entity_poly.pdbx_strand_id
1 'polypeptide(L)'
;MNPSTFKKQPSLSMFCLSGFISLAALFGATYASAESCPDLSQVTGSLDNGTYKYQFGNWKGSNQPGAPDAEKSYLNAGLHFDRVTLAQRVISSTEGSEDPNETESPGTTVAYIRCDYVGAGDDARIRLVKRVGELPKPDAGTWENETTTNTAGTINKYCTHTSCSFK
;
A
#
# COMPACT_ATOMS: atom_id res chain seq x y z
N MET A 1 -17.41 60.46 -53.62
CA MET A 1 -18.26 59.31 -54.01
C MET A 1 -17.37 58.08 -54.18
N ASN A 2 -17.95 56.90 -53.97
CA ASN A 2 -17.38 55.54 -53.96
C ASN A 2 -16.81 54.99 -52.63
N PRO A 3 -17.04 53.69 -52.36
CA PRO A 3 -17.82 53.29 -51.20
C PRO A 3 -17.09 52.35 -50.23
N SER A 4 -17.77 52.14 -49.09
CA SER A 4 -17.46 51.21 -48.00
C SER A 4 -17.09 49.79 -48.46
N THR A 5 -16.07 49.22 -47.82
CA THR A 5 -15.96 47.77 -47.62
C THR A 5 -15.56 47.49 -46.17
N PHE A 6 -16.57 47.43 -45.29
CA PHE A 6 -16.42 46.81 -43.97
C PHE A 6 -16.12 45.32 -44.19
N LYS A 7 -14.86 44.91 -43.99
CA LYS A 7 -14.50 43.50 -43.93
C LYS A 7 -15.03 42.94 -42.61
N LYS A 8 -16.07 42.11 -42.69
CA LYS A 8 -16.55 41.28 -41.58
C LYS A 8 -15.39 40.38 -41.13
N GLN A 9 -14.86 40.61 -39.93
CA GLN A 9 -13.93 39.66 -39.30
C GLN A 9 -14.71 38.38 -38.98
N PRO A 10 -14.22 37.20 -39.41
CA PRO A 10 -14.78 35.94 -38.93
C PRO A 10 -14.46 35.79 -37.43
N SER A 11 -15.49 35.60 -36.62
CA SER A 11 -15.35 35.21 -35.22
C SER A 11 -14.64 33.85 -35.16
N LEU A 12 -13.42 33.82 -34.63
CA LEU A 12 -12.79 32.55 -34.26
C LEU A 12 -13.64 31.89 -33.17
N SER A 13 -14.22 30.75 -33.51
CA SER A 13 -14.90 29.89 -32.56
C SER A 13 -13.89 29.40 -31.54
N MET A 14 -14.27 29.53 -30.27
CA MET A 14 -13.57 29.03 -29.10
C MET A 14 -13.75 27.51 -29.07
N PHE A 15 -12.94 26.79 -29.86
CA PHE A 15 -12.80 25.35 -29.76
C PHE A 15 -11.31 25.00 -29.62
N CYS A 16 -11.06 24.08 -28.68
CA CYS A 16 -9.78 23.40 -28.43
C CYS A 16 -8.78 24.15 -27.53
N LEU A 17 -9.07 24.21 -26.23
CA LEU A 17 -8.02 24.18 -25.21
C LEU A 17 -8.24 23.06 -24.17
N SER A 18 -8.77 21.92 -24.64
CA SER A 18 -8.86 20.67 -23.88
C SER A 18 -7.81 19.69 -24.41
N GLY A 19 -6.53 19.95 -24.17
CA GLY A 19 -5.49 19.16 -24.85
C GLY A 19 -4.06 19.29 -24.37
N PHE A 20 -3.80 19.63 -23.10
CA PHE A 20 -2.44 19.55 -22.54
C PHE A 20 -2.43 19.20 -21.03
N ILE A 21 -3.06 18.08 -20.66
CA ILE A 21 -2.79 17.41 -19.35
C ILE A 21 -2.28 15.98 -19.56
N SER A 22 -1.71 15.69 -20.75
CA SER A 22 -1.34 14.31 -21.12
C SER A 22 0.16 14.04 -21.07
N LEU A 23 0.95 14.86 -20.36
CA LEU A 23 2.41 14.69 -20.33
C LEU A 23 3.04 15.02 -18.97
N ALA A 24 2.44 14.51 -17.89
CA ALA A 24 3.10 14.34 -16.59
C ALA A 24 3.09 12.86 -16.12
N ALA A 25 2.81 11.92 -17.04
CA ALA A 25 2.76 10.48 -16.75
C ALA A 25 4.06 9.74 -17.17
N LEU A 26 5.11 10.47 -17.52
CA LEU A 26 6.39 9.90 -17.92
C LEU A 26 7.47 10.56 -17.07
N PHE A 27 8.19 9.72 -16.31
CA PHE A 27 9.32 10.02 -15.42
C PHE A 27 8.96 10.44 -14.00
N GLY A 28 8.56 9.44 -13.24
CA GLY A 28 8.46 9.49 -11.78
C GLY A 28 7.51 8.40 -11.32
N ALA A 29 7.93 7.13 -11.40
CA ALA A 29 7.33 6.09 -10.57
C ALA A 29 7.68 6.41 -9.12
N THR A 30 7.08 7.46 -8.57
CA THR A 30 6.99 7.66 -7.13
C THR A 30 6.18 6.47 -6.66
N TYR A 31 6.84 5.52 -6.03
CA TYR A 31 6.25 4.35 -5.41
C TYR A 31 5.02 4.82 -4.65
N ALA A 32 3.85 4.64 -5.24
CA ALA A 32 2.62 5.05 -4.62
C ALA A 32 2.40 4.02 -3.50
N SER A 33 2.95 4.34 -2.34
CA SER A 33 2.40 3.84 -1.10
C SER A 33 0.90 4.15 -1.16
N ALA A 34 0.04 3.23 -0.71
CA ALA A 34 -1.20 3.73 -0.14
C ALA A 34 -0.83 4.91 0.77
N GLU A 35 -1.56 6.02 0.80
CA GLU A 35 -1.27 7.14 1.73
C GLU A 35 -1.10 6.63 3.18
N SER A 36 -1.67 5.46 3.41
CA SER A 36 -1.68 4.70 4.65
C SER A 36 -0.54 3.69 4.85
N CYS A 37 0.36 3.50 3.88
CA CYS A 37 1.46 2.52 3.91
C CYS A 37 2.84 3.23 3.86
N PRO A 38 3.91 2.66 4.45
CA PRO A 38 5.24 3.26 4.38
C PRO A 38 5.83 3.28 2.97
N ASP A 39 6.54 4.35 2.61
CA ASP A 39 7.46 4.29 1.46
C ASP A 39 8.67 3.41 1.84
N LEU A 40 8.94 2.39 1.02
CA LEU A 40 10.07 1.47 1.22
C LEU A 40 11.42 2.20 1.23
N SER A 41 11.54 3.37 0.60
CA SER A 41 12.76 4.19 0.65
C SER A 41 13.14 4.65 2.07
N GLN A 42 12.16 4.69 2.97
CA GLN A 42 12.32 5.11 4.37
C GLN A 42 12.42 3.92 5.33
N VAL A 43 12.22 2.70 4.83
CA VAL A 43 12.23 1.48 5.65
C VAL A 43 13.67 1.05 5.88
N THR A 44 13.97 0.78 7.13
CA THR A 44 15.25 0.21 7.55
C THR A 44 15.13 -1.29 7.71
N GLY A 45 16.25 -2.00 7.56
CA GLY A 45 16.27 -3.45 7.58
C GLY A 45 17.47 -4.01 8.33
N SER A 46 17.26 -5.10 9.05
CA SER A 46 18.33 -5.80 9.79
C SER A 46 18.05 -7.30 9.84
N LEU A 47 19.12 -8.10 9.81
CA LEU A 47 19.02 -9.54 10.06
C LEU A 47 18.92 -9.80 11.56
N ASP A 48 17.88 -10.51 11.98
CA ASP A 48 17.66 -10.90 13.38
C ASP A 48 17.27 -12.38 13.43
N ASN A 49 18.06 -13.19 14.14
CA ASN A 49 17.86 -14.64 14.29
C ASN A 49 17.56 -15.38 12.97
N GLY A 50 18.31 -15.10 11.90
CA GLY A 50 18.13 -15.76 10.60
C GLY A 50 16.88 -15.32 9.84
N THR A 51 16.22 -14.24 10.26
CA THR A 51 15.11 -13.62 9.53
C THR A 51 15.39 -12.14 9.33
N TYR A 52 15.26 -11.67 8.10
CA TYR A 52 15.38 -10.26 7.80
C TYR A 52 14.12 -9.53 8.28
N LYS A 53 14.32 -8.54 9.15
CA LYS A 53 13.28 -7.71 9.74
C LYS A 53 13.33 -6.32 9.15
N TYR A 54 12.16 -5.71 8.99
CA TYR A 54 11.98 -4.37 8.44
C TYR A 54 11.28 -3.46 9.44
N GLN A 55 11.68 -2.19 9.49
CA GLN A 55 11.09 -1.21 10.40
C GLN A 55 11.01 0.19 9.80
N PHE A 56 9.87 0.86 10.04
CA PHE A 56 9.68 2.29 9.82
C PHE A 56 8.70 2.86 10.86
N GLY A 57 9.20 3.68 11.78
CA GLY A 57 8.38 4.15 12.91
C GLY A 57 7.74 2.98 13.67
N ASN A 58 6.41 2.94 13.71
CA ASN A 58 5.63 1.87 14.34
C ASN A 58 5.30 0.69 13.41
N TRP A 59 5.77 0.73 12.16
CA TRP A 59 5.66 -0.39 11.24
C TRP A 59 6.82 -1.36 11.46
N LYS A 60 6.49 -2.64 11.53
CA LYS A 60 7.44 -3.74 11.69
C LYS A 60 7.10 -4.83 10.68
N GLY A 61 8.08 -5.60 10.24
CA GLY A 61 7.82 -6.61 9.23
C GLY A 61 8.96 -7.57 9.01
N SER A 62 8.77 -8.46 8.05
CA SER A 62 9.77 -9.40 7.56
C SER A 62 9.51 -9.74 6.10
N ASN A 63 10.36 -10.60 5.55
CA ASN A 63 10.04 -11.28 4.31
C ASN A 63 8.71 -12.05 4.50
N GLN A 64 7.83 -12.03 3.51
CA GLN A 64 6.54 -12.72 3.61
C GLN A 64 6.74 -14.23 3.75
N PRO A 65 5.82 -14.96 4.42
CA PRO A 65 5.82 -16.42 4.40
C PRO A 65 5.82 -16.94 2.96
N GLY A 66 6.78 -17.81 2.63
CA GLY A 66 6.97 -18.34 1.29
C GLY A 66 7.94 -17.56 0.41
N ALA A 67 8.52 -16.45 0.89
CA ALA A 67 9.64 -15.81 0.20
C ALA A 67 10.85 -16.78 0.14
N PRO A 68 11.64 -16.80 -0.96
CA PRO A 68 12.62 -17.86 -1.20
C PRO A 68 13.79 -17.90 -0.21
N ASP A 69 14.12 -16.74 0.36
CA ASP A 69 15.24 -16.56 1.28
C ASP A 69 14.80 -15.62 2.42
N ALA A 70 14.82 -16.14 3.65
CA ALA A 70 14.45 -15.42 4.84
C ALA A 70 15.55 -14.48 5.35
N GLU A 71 16.81 -14.73 4.99
CA GLU A 71 17.99 -13.99 5.47
C GLU A 71 18.37 -12.81 4.55
N LYS A 72 17.92 -12.86 3.30
CA LYS A 72 18.14 -11.80 2.30
C LYS A 72 17.25 -10.58 2.52
N SER A 73 17.85 -9.39 2.36
CA SER A 73 17.09 -8.14 2.24
C SER A 73 16.46 -7.99 0.86
N TYR A 74 15.17 -7.64 0.82
CA TYR A 74 14.44 -7.36 -0.43
C TYR A 74 14.19 -5.87 -0.68
N LEU A 75 14.64 -4.95 0.18
CA LEU A 75 14.34 -3.51 0.02
C LEU A 75 14.74 -2.94 -1.35
N ASN A 76 15.81 -3.46 -1.95
CA ASN A 76 16.30 -3.02 -3.26
C ASN A 76 15.87 -3.93 -4.42
N ALA A 77 14.92 -4.84 -4.21
CA ALA A 77 14.49 -5.82 -5.21
C ALA A 77 13.46 -5.30 -6.22
N GLY A 78 13.38 -3.98 -6.42
CA GLY A 78 12.38 -3.36 -7.29
C GLY A 78 10.95 -3.61 -6.82
N LEU A 79 10.74 -3.58 -5.51
CA LEU A 79 9.44 -3.81 -4.89
C LEU A 79 8.44 -2.71 -5.25
N HIS A 80 7.19 -3.10 -5.45
CA HIS A 80 6.05 -2.19 -5.58
C HIS A 80 4.95 -2.58 -4.59
N PHE A 81 4.07 -1.64 -4.30
CA PHE A 81 2.88 -1.89 -3.50
C PHE A 81 2.00 -2.94 -4.18
N ASP A 82 1.61 -3.96 -3.41
CA ASP A 82 0.67 -5.00 -3.84
C ASP A 82 -0.72 -4.70 -3.26
N ARG A 83 -0.79 -4.61 -1.93
CA ARG A 83 -2.05 -4.36 -1.23
C ARG A 83 -1.87 -3.85 0.19
N VAL A 84 -2.92 -3.23 0.67
CA VAL A 84 -3.14 -2.90 2.08
C VAL A 84 -4.29 -3.74 2.62
N THR A 85 -4.16 -4.27 3.83
CA THR A 85 -5.21 -5.06 4.49
C THR A 85 -5.49 -4.54 5.89
N LEU A 86 -6.75 -4.25 6.17
CA LEU A 86 -7.29 -3.99 7.50
C LEU A 86 -7.71 -5.34 8.09
N ALA A 87 -7.07 -5.75 9.17
CA ALA A 87 -7.21 -7.10 9.68
C ALA A 87 -7.37 -7.16 11.20
N GLN A 88 -8.02 -8.23 11.64
CA GLN A 88 -8.08 -8.65 13.03
C GLN A 88 -7.72 -10.12 13.15
N ARG A 89 -7.23 -10.49 14.32
CA ARG A 89 -7.05 -11.89 14.69
C ARG A 89 -7.14 -12.05 16.20
N VAL A 90 -7.32 -13.29 16.62
CA VAL A 90 -7.07 -13.72 18.00
C VAL A 90 -5.61 -14.20 18.11
N ILE A 91 -4.92 -13.79 19.17
CA ILE A 91 -3.56 -14.24 19.47
C ILE A 91 -3.56 -15.75 19.76
N SER A 92 -2.79 -16.52 19.00
CA SER A 92 -2.55 -17.94 19.28
C SER A 92 -1.43 -18.12 20.30
N SER A 93 -1.46 -19.23 21.03
CA SER A 93 -0.36 -19.65 21.91
C SER A 93 0.88 -20.14 21.15
N THR A 94 0.75 -20.42 19.85
CA THR A 94 1.86 -20.76 18.96
C THR A 94 2.49 -19.49 18.41
N GLU A 95 3.82 -19.40 18.45
CA GLU A 95 4.59 -18.35 17.77
C GLU A 95 4.28 -18.38 16.27
N GLY A 96 3.76 -17.25 15.79
CA GLY A 96 3.38 -17.03 14.40
C GLY A 96 2.92 -15.58 14.20
N SER A 97 3.33 -14.70 15.12
CA SER A 97 2.83 -13.35 15.16
C SER A 97 3.37 -12.57 13.95
N GLU A 98 2.46 -12.01 13.18
CA GLU A 98 2.81 -11.10 12.08
C GLU A 98 3.54 -9.84 12.60
N ASP A 99 3.52 -9.61 13.92
CA ASP A 99 4.36 -8.64 14.64
C ASP A 99 5.38 -9.39 15.53
N PRO A 100 6.69 -9.23 15.34
CA PRO A 100 7.71 -9.91 16.14
C PRO A 100 7.75 -9.47 17.62
N ASN A 101 6.99 -8.46 18.04
CA ASN A 101 6.91 -8.01 19.44
C ASN A 101 5.48 -8.11 19.99
N GLU A 102 4.74 -9.14 19.61
CA GLU A 102 3.46 -9.44 20.22
C GLU A 102 3.63 -9.70 21.73
N THR A 103 2.96 -8.90 22.55
CA THR A 103 3.05 -8.98 24.03
C THR A 103 1.73 -9.35 24.69
N GLU A 104 0.66 -9.36 23.92
CA GLU A 104 -0.68 -9.67 24.38
C GLU A 104 -0.85 -11.17 24.65
N SER A 105 -1.64 -11.49 25.67
CA SER A 105 -1.90 -12.88 26.04
C SER A 105 -2.67 -13.63 24.94
N PRO A 106 -2.44 -14.94 24.77
CA PRO A 106 -3.27 -15.78 23.92
C PRO A 106 -4.77 -15.61 24.22
N GLY A 107 -5.59 -15.61 23.17
CA GLY A 107 -7.04 -15.33 23.27
C GLY A 107 -7.42 -13.86 23.13
N THR A 108 -6.47 -12.93 23.15
CA THR A 108 -6.74 -11.50 22.93
C THR A 108 -7.06 -11.24 21.46
N THR A 109 -8.12 -10.47 21.19
CA THR A 109 -8.39 -9.98 19.82
C THR A 109 -7.62 -8.70 19.58
N VAL A 110 -6.94 -8.62 18.44
CA VAL A 110 -6.04 -7.51 18.10
C VAL A 110 -6.32 -7.04 16.68
N ALA A 111 -6.14 -5.74 16.45
CA ALA A 111 -6.32 -5.11 15.14
C ALA A 111 -4.98 -4.60 14.60
N TYR A 112 -4.84 -4.69 13.27
CA TYR A 112 -3.61 -4.30 12.60
C TYR A 112 -3.86 -3.94 11.14
N ILE A 113 -2.93 -3.17 10.59
CA ILE A 113 -2.86 -2.85 9.17
C ILE A 113 -1.67 -3.59 8.59
N ARG A 114 -1.84 -4.27 7.46
CA ARG A 114 -0.77 -4.91 6.67
C ARG A 114 -0.55 -4.13 5.39
N CYS A 115 0.70 -3.92 5.02
CA CYS A 115 1.11 -3.44 3.71
C CYS A 115 2.03 -4.49 3.10
N ASP A 116 1.57 -5.08 2.01
CA ASP A 116 2.29 -6.09 1.24
C ASP A 116 2.97 -5.42 0.04
N TYR A 117 4.23 -5.78 -0.20
CA TYR A 117 5.02 -5.32 -1.33
C TYR A 117 5.61 -6.52 -2.04
N VAL A 118 5.57 -6.50 -3.37
CA VAL A 118 6.05 -7.59 -4.22
C VAL A 118 7.01 -7.06 -5.28
N GLY A 119 8.04 -7.83 -5.61
CA GLY A 119 9.01 -7.51 -6.64
C GLY A 119 8.71 -8.29 -7.92
N ALA A 120 9.02 -7.70 -9.08
CA ALA A 120 8.84 -8.37 -10.36
C ALA A 120 9.86 -9.52 -10.63
N GLY A 121 10.86 -9.69 -9.76
CA GLY A 121 12.00 -10.61 -9.90
C GLY A 121 11.91 -11.88 -9.04
N ASP A 122 12.90 -12.10 -8.16
CA ASP A 122 13.17 -13.27 -7.28
C ASP A 122 12.04 -13.68 -6.31
N ASP A 123 10.77 -13.48 -6.66
CA ASP A 123 9.62 -13.59 -5.76
C ASP A 123 9.84 -12.83 -4.44
N ALA A 124 10.48 -11.66 -4.55
CA ALA A 124 10.79 -10.79 -3.44
C ALA A 124 9.49 -10.25 -2.84
N ARG A 125 9.26 -10.53 -1.56
CA ARG A 125 8.02 -10.13 -0.88
C ARG A 125 8.32 -9.61 0.52
N ILE A 126 7.88 -8.40 0.80
CA ILE A 126 7.93 -7.79 2.13
C ILE A 126 6.50 -7.60 2.63
N ARG A 127 6.28 -7.82 3.93
CA ARG A 127 5.08 -7.37 4.63
C ARG A 127 5.48 -6.48 5.79
N LEU A 128 4.91 -5.28 5.83
CA LEU A 128 4.96 -4.40 6.98
C LEU A 128 3.60 -4.44 7.69
N VAL A 129 3.63 -4.47 9.01
CA VAL A 129 2.47 -4.55 9.89
C VAL A 129 2.54 -3.43 10.92
N LYS A 130 1.40 -2.78 11.15
CA LYS A 130 1.23 -1.79 12.21
C LYS A 130 0.08 -2.19 13.11
N ARG A 131 0.33 -2.25 14.41
CA ARG A 131 -0.69 -2.47 15.45
C ARG A 131 -1.52 -1.20 15.65
N VAL A 132 -2.82 -1.39 15.87
CA VAL A 132 -3.79 -0.33 16.13
C VAL A 132 -4.77 -0.75 17.22
N GLY A 133 -5.23 0.22 18.01
CA GLY A 133 -6.15 -0.05 19.12
C GLY A 133 -7.56 -0.45 18.68
N GLU A 134 -8.00 0.07 17.53
CA GLU A 134 -9.28 -0.27 16.90
C GLU A 134 -9.04 -0.59 15.42
N LEU A 135 -9.84 -1.49 14.85
CA LEU A 135 -9.79 -1.79 13.42
C LEU A 135 -10.21 -0.55 12.62
N PRO A 136 -9.33 0.01 11.77
CA PRO A 136 -9.68 1.17 10.97
C PRO A 136 -10.82 0.84 10.01
N LYS A 137 -11.57 1.87 9.63
CA LYS A 137 -12.64 1.74 8.63
C LYS A 137 -12.15 2.23 7.27
N PRO A 138 -12.49 1.53 6.17
CA PRO A 138 -12.30 2.05 4.83
C PRO A 138 -12.82 3.48 4.69
N ASP A 139 -12.04 4.36 4.07
CA ASP A 139 -12.40 5.77 3.85
C ASP A 139 -12.47 6.10 2.36
N ALA A 140 -11.39 5.84 1.60
CA ALA A 140 -11.37 5.98 0.14
C ALA A 140 -10.86 4.73 -0.59
N GLY A 141 -11.21 4.64 -1.87
CA GLY A 141 -10.86 3.55 -2.78
C GLY A 141 -11.79 2.34 -2.70
N THR A 142 -11.49 1.30 -3.48
CA THR A 142 -12.30 0.08 -3.56
C THR A 142 -11.73 -0.98 -2.63
N TRP A 143 -12.51 -1.34 -1.61
CA TRP A 143 -12.14 -2.33 -0.61
C TRP A 143 -12.91 -3.63 -0.84
N GLU A 144 -12.19 -4.73 -0.86
CA GLU A 144 -12.70 -6.08 -1.04
C GLU A 144 -12.61 -6.87 0.26
N ASN A 145 -13.52 -7.83 0.42
CA ASN A 145 -13.53 -8.73 1.56
C ASN A 145 -12.61 -9.93 1.26
N GLU A 146 -11.79 -10.34 2.23
CA GLU A 146 -11.16 -11.66 2.17
C GLU A 146 -12.26 -12.73 2.16
N THR A 147 -12.02 -13.81 1.43
CA THR A 147 -13.01 -14.90 1.26
C THR A 147 -13.20 -15.74 2.52
N THR A 148 -12.27 -15.65 3.46
CA THR A 148 -12.22 -16.50 4.66
C THR A 148 -12.42 -15.65 5.91
N THR A 149 -13.21 -16.16 6.86
CA THR A 149 -13.35 -15.54 8.18
C THR A 149 -12.05 -15.73 8.97
N ASN A 150 -11.56 -14.66 9.59
CA ASN A 150 -10.34 -14.69 10.40
C ASN A 150 -10.58 -15.33 11.78
N THR A 151 -9.52 -15.50 12.57
CA THR A 151 -9.61 -16.12 13.91
C THR A 151 -10.36 -15.27 14.94
N ALA A 152 -10.62 -13.99 14.66
CA ALA A 152 -11.48 -13.12 15.47
C ALA A 152 -12.97 -13.20 15.08
N GLY A 153 -13.33 -14.07 14.14
CA GLY A 153 -14.71 -14.21 13.68
C GLY A 153 -15.18 -13.06 12.78
N THR A 154 -14.26 -12.25 12.26
CA THR A 154 -14.56 -11.15 11.33
C THR A 154 -13.98 -11.42 9.94
N ILE A 155 -14.33 -10.59 8.96
CA ILE A 155 -13.77 -10.65 7.61
C ILE A 155 -12.81 -9.48 7.43
N ASN A 156 -11.55 -9.78 7.11
CA ASN A 156 -10.56 -8.75 6.78
C ASN A 156 -10.94 -8.06 5.48
N LYS A 157 -10.53 -6.80 5.34
CA LYS A 157 -10.74 -6.02 4.12
C LYS A 157 -9.40 -5.66 3.51
N TYR A 158 -9.26 -5.78 2.20
CA TYR A 158 -8.06 -5.36 1.49
C TYR A 158 -8.36 -4.41 0.36
N CYS A 159 -7.35 -3.66 -0.04
CA CYS A 159 -7.36 -2.87 -1.25
C CYS A 159 -6.00 -2.98 -1.96
N THR A 160 -6.05 -3.12 -3.29
CA THR A 160 -4.87 -3.24 -4.17
C THR A 160 -4.52 -1.94 -4.90
N HIS A 161 -5.34 -0.89 -4.75
CA HIS A 161 -5.09 0.41 -5.35
C HIS A 161 -4.38 1.35 -4.38
N THR A 162 -3.41 2.11 -4.88
CA THR A 162 -2.55 3.01 -4.09
C THR A 162 -3.28 4.26 -3.59
N SER A 163 -4.49 4.52 -4.07
CA SER A 163 -5.34 5.60 -3.57
C SER A 163 -6.22 5.20 -2.38
N CYS A 164 -6.05 3.99 -1.84
CA CYS A 164 -6.86 3.53 -0.72
C CYS A 164 -6.43 4.14 0.61
N SER A 165 -7.43 4.64 1.35
CA SER A 165 -7.26 5.25 2.67
C SER A 165 -8.24 4.66 3.69
N PHE A 166 -7.92 4.85 4.97
CA PHE A 166 -8.73 4.42 6.10
C PHE A 166 -8.61 5.41 7.27
N LYS A 167 -9.55 5.32 8.21
CA LYS A 167 -9.62 6.16 9.42
C LYS A 167 -9.76 5.34 10.70
#